data_AF-A0A918G5Q9-F1
#
_entry.id   AF-A0A918G5Q9-F1
#
_cell.length_a   1.000
_cell.length_b   1.000
_cell.length_c   1.000
_cell.angle_alpha   90.00
_cell.angle_beta   90.00
_cell.angle_gamma   90.00
#
_symmetry.space_group_name_H-M   'P 1'
#
loop_
_entity.id
_entity.type
_entity.pdbx_description
1 polymer ?
#
loop_
_entity_poly.entity_id
_entity_poly.type
_entity_poly.pdbx_seq_one_letter_code
_entity_poly.pdbx_strand_id
1 'polypeptide(L)'
;MAVADDSSEAAAAADIPPYAVEDFQYPGAAAILEKEGIELKKGDGHIVLAACDGSADQIRVLTVAESAANRKGEYCFNATAKTGYLTLELPRVFALETGDHPISADLTAEGTTTTTTVKVAAGGFEPVGEGTVGGARSVLVEIRVTG
;
A
#
# COMPACT_ATOMS: atom_id res chain seq x y z
N MET A 1 -44.22 30.16 -53.57
CA MET A 1 -44.16 30.04 -52.10
C MET A 1 -44.48 28.58 -51.79
N ALA A 2 -43.47 27.78 -51.44
CA ALA A 2 -43.58 26.32 -51.35
C ALA A 2 -44.10 25.86 -49.97
N VAL A 3 -44.79 24.72 -49.98
CA VAL A 3 -45.32 23.98 -48.81
C VAL A 3 -44.26 23.04 -48.23
N ALA A 4 -44.48 22.66 -46.95
CA ALA A 4 -43.63 21.83 -46.10
C ALA A 4 -43.45 20.38 -46.58
N ASP A 5 -42.38 19.73 -46.12
CA ASP A 5 -42.42 18.31 -45.75
C ASP A 5 -41.46 18.01 -44.58
N ASP A 6 -41.98 17.16 -43.70
CA ASP A 6 -41.47 16.64 -42.45
C ASP A 6 -40.33 15.63 -42.67
N SER A 7 -39.30 15.67 -41.83
CA SER A 7 -38.47 14.49 -41.56
C SER A 7 -37.83 14.66 -40.19
N SER A 8 -38.55 14.14 -39.20
CA SER A 8 -38.05 13.79 -37.88
C SER A 8 -37.01 12.66 -37.99
N GLU A 9 -35.79 12.91 -37.53
CA GLU A 9 -34.83 11.84 -37.24
C GLU A 9 -34.35 11.98 -35.79
N ALA A 10 -35.08 11.32 -34.90
CA ALA A 10 -34.67 11.10 -33.52
C ALA A 10 -33.47 10.15 -33.51
N ALA A 11 -32.26 10.70 -33.34
CA ALA A 11 -31.07 9.90 -33.13
C ALA A 11 -31.12 9.25 -31.75
N ALA A 12 -31.05 7.92 -31.75
CA ALA A 12 -31.09 7.04 -30.59
C ALA A 12 -30.05 7.43 -29.52
N ALA A 13 -30.50 7.53 -28.27
CA ALA A 13 -29.62 7.60 -27.12
C ALA A 13 -28.86 6.27 -27.03
N ALA A 14 -27.54 6.32 -27.20
CA ALA A 14 -26.65 5.19 -26.94
C ALA A 14 -26.71 4.87 -25.45
N ASP A 15 -27.22 3.68 -25.11
CA ASP A 15 -27.19 3.11 -23.77
C ASP A 15 -25.75 2.66 -23.50
N ILE A 16 -24.95 3.54 -22.89
CA ILE A 16 -23.56 3.26 -22.54
C ILE A 16 -23.58 2.34 -21.32
N PRO A 17 -22.98 1.14 -21.39
CA PRO A 17 -22.90 0.26 -20.23
C PRO A 17 -22.17 0.96 -19.07
N PRO A 18 -22.60 0.75 -17.82
CA PRO A 18 -22.02 1.43 -16.68
C PRO A 18 -20.53 1.11 -16.56
N TYR A 19 -19.71 2.14 -16.40
CA TYR A 19 -18.28 1.99 -16.13
C TYR A 19 -18.08 1.44 -14.72
N ALA A 20 -17.23 0.41 -14.58
CA ALA A 20 -16.73 0.01 -13.27
C ALA A 20 -15.74 1.07 -12.79
N VAL A 21 -16.02 1.65 -11.62
CA VAL A 21 -15.08 2.55 -10.93
C VAL A 21 -14.19 1.68 -10.06
N GLU A 22 -12.91 1.59 -10.41
CA GLU A 22 -11.91 0.95 -9.54
C GLU A 22 -11.52 1.91 -8.42
N ASP A 23 -11.81 1.52 -7.18
CA ASP A 23 -11.50 2.31 -5.98
C ASP A 23 -10.09 2.01 -5.41
N PHE A 24 -9.43 0.97 -5.95
CA PHE A 24 -8.09 0.47 -5.56
C PHE A 24 -7.99 0.03 -4.10
N GLN A 25 -9.13 -0.28 -3.46
CA GLN A 25 -9.14 -0.74 -2.08
C GLN A 25 -8.45 -2.11 -1.97
N TYR A 26 -7.65 -2.29 -0.92
CA TYR A 26 -6.93 -3.54 -0.73
C TYR A 26 -7.91 -4.70 -0.48
N PRO A 27 -7.83 -5.82 -1.24
CA PRO A 27 -8.75 -6.94 -1.08
C PRO A 27 -8.72 -7.54 0.33
N GLY A 28 -9.87 -7.62 0.99
CA GLY A 28 -9.98 -8.25 2.31
C GLY A 28 -9.37 -7.43 3.47
N ALA A 29 -9.10 -6.14 3.28
CA ALA A 29 -8.48 -5.25 4.28
C ALA A 29 -9.03 -5.40 5.70
N ALA A 30 -10.36 -5.42 5.88
CA ALA A 30 -10.98 -5.53 7.19
C ALA A 30 -10.66 -6.86 7.90
N ALA A 31 -10.68 -7.98 7.17
CA ALA A 31 -10.36 -9.29 7.72
C ALA A 31 -8.85 -9.43 8.03
N ILE A 32 -8.00 -8.78 7.22
CA ILE A 32 -6.55 -8.72 7.47
C ILE A 32 -6.27 -7.90 8.72
N LEU A 33 -6.90 -6.74 8.89
CA LEU A 33 -6.76 -5.91 10.09
C LEU A 33 -7.14 -6.69 11.35
N GLU A 34 -8.28 -7.38 11.34
CA GLU A 34 -8.75 -8.17 12.47
C GLU A 34 -7.76 -9.29 12.85
N LYS A 35 -7.23 -10.01 11.85
CA LYS A 35 -6.40 -11.21 12.07
C LYS A 35 -4.93 -10.91 12.28
N GLU A 36 -4.44 -9.85 11.66
CA GLU A 36 -3.01 -9.58 11.52
C GLU A 36 -2.60 -8.22 12.06
N GLY A 37 -3.53 -7.39 12.56
CA GLY A 37 -3.18 -6.13 13.23
C GLY A 37 -2.55 -5.07 12.32
N ILE A 38 -2.80 -5.16 11.01
CA ILE A 38 -2.30 -4.23 9.99
C ILE A 38 -3.46 -3.71 9.14
N GLU A 39 -3.54 -2.40 8.96
CA GLU A 39 -4.57 -1.79 8.11
C GLU A 39 -4.00 -1.60 6.70
N LEU A 40 -4.47 -2.38 5.74
CA LEU A 40 -4.14 -2.17 4.32
C LEU A 40 -5.22 -1.32 3.68
N LYS A 41 -4.84 -0.24 2.99
CA LYS A 41 -5.78 0.77 2.51
C LYS A 41 -5.95 0.69 1.01
N LYS A 42 -5.03 1.29 0.27
CA LYS A 42 -5.11 1.48 -1.19
C LYS A 42 -3.79 1.16 -1.85
N GLY A 43 -3.81 0.50 -3.00
CA GLY A 43 -2.60 0.24 -3.78
C GLY A 43 -2.92 -0.14 -5.22
N ASP A 44 -1.90 -0.25 -6.06
CA ASP A 44 -2.03 -0.66 -7.46
C ASP A 44 -1.92 -2.18 -7.69
N GLY A 45 -1.88 -2.97 -6.61
CA GLY A 45 -1.80 -4.43 -6.68
C GLY A 45 -0.38 -4.97 -6.92
N HIS A 46 0.63 -4.12 -7.00
CA HIS A 46 2.02 -4.54 -7.20
C HIS A 46 2.81 -4.78 -5.91
N ILE A 47 2.21 -4.50 -4.76
CA ILE A 47 2.74 -4.79 -3.44
C ILE A 47 1.64 -5.50 -2.65
N VAL A 48 1.86 -6.77 -2.32
CA VAL A 48 0.84 -7.63 -1.68
C VAL A 48 1.38 -8.26 -0.40
N LEU A 49 0.58 -8.23 0.67
CA LEU A 49 0.90 -8.92 1.92
C LEU A 49 1.04 -10.43 1.67
N ALA A 50 2.12 -11.01 2.14
CA ALA A 50 2.48 -12.41 1.93
C ALA A 50 3.01 -13.05 3.22
N ALA A 51 3.11 -14.38 3.21
CA ALA A 51 3.83 -15.09 4.25
C ALA A 51 5.33 -14.80 4.14
N CYS A 52 5.99 -14.55 5.27
CA CYS A 52 7.44 -14.39 5.32
C CYS A 52 8.13 -15.73 5.04
N ASP A 53 8.72 -15.87 3.86
CA ASP A 53 9.40 -17.09 3.41
C ASP A 53 10.88 -16.84 3.06
N GLY A 54 11.33 -15.59 3.09
CA GLY A 54 12.71 -15.21 2.83
C GLY A 54 13.07 -15.19 1.35
N SER A 55 12.08 -15.23 0.45
CA SER A 55 12.27 -15.05 -0.99
C SER A 55 12.90 -13.69 -1.32
N ALA A 56 13.59 -13.63 -2.45
CA ALA A 56 14.33 -12.45 -2.86
C ALA A 56 13.40 -11.30 -3.31
N ASP A 57 12.15 -11.56 -3.69
CA ASP A 57 11.17 -10.53 -4.05
C ASP A 57 10.48 -9.89 -2.83
N GLN A 58 10.81 -10.34 -1.62
CA GLN A 58 10.17 -9.85 -0.40
C GLN A 58 10.77 -8.54 0.14
N ILE A 59 9.87 -7.61 0.43
CA ILE A 59 10.09 -6.49 1.33
C ILE A 59 9.68 -6.95 2.73
N ARG A 60 10.60 -6.86 3.70
CA ARG A 60 10.35 -7.17 5.11
C ARG A 60 10.19 -5.89 5.91
N VAL A 61 9.12 -5.83 6.68
CA VAL A 61 8.82 -4.73 7.60
C VAL A 61 8.84 -5.29 9.02
N LEU A 62 9.82 -4.85 9.81
CA LEU A 62 10.04 -5.34 11.16
C LEU A 62 9.33 -4.42 12.17
N THR A 63 8.53 -5.03 13.03
CA THR A 63 7.62 -4.34 13.94
C THR A 63 7.74 -4.85 15.37
N VAL A 64 7.44 -4.00 16.34
CA VAL A 64 7.32 -4.50 17.71
C VAL A 64 5.96 -5.19 17.88
N ALA A 65 6.01 -6.50 18.09
CA ALA A 65 4.84 -7.35 18.28
C ALA A 65 3.98 -6.89 19.46
N GLU A 66 2.65 -7.00 19.31
CA GLU A 66 1.67 -6.65 20.32
C GLU A 66 0.42 -7.53 20.19
N SER A 67 0.27 -8.49 21.09
CA SER A 67 -0.83 -9.46 21.03
C SER A 67 -2.21 -8.83 21.19
N ALA A 68 -2.34 -7.74 21.97
CA ALA A 68 -3.62 -7.05 22.15
C ALA A 68 -4.16 -6.42 20.85
N ALA A 69 -3.27 -6.11 19.91
CA ALA A 69 -3.59 -5.57 18.61
C ALA A 69 -3.41 -6.58 17.46
N ASN A 70 -3.17 -7.86 17.77
CA ASN A 70 -2.79 -8.90 16.80
C ASN A 70 -1.57 -8.55 15.94
N ARG A 71 -0.72 -7.60 16.38
CA ARG A 71 0.43 -7.14 15.61
C ARG A 71 1.58 -8.11 15.74
N LYS A 72 2.10 -8.57 14.61
CA LYS A 72 3.23 -9.51 14.48
C LYS A 72 4.57 -8.79 14.67
N GLY A 73 5.65 -9.56 14.78
CA GLY A 73 7.01 -9.03 14.83
C GLY A 73 7.59 -8.70 13.45
N GLU A 74 6.95 -9.21 12.39
CA GLU A 74 7.40 -9.09 11.01
C GLU A 74 6.20 -9.20 10.07
N TYR A 75 6.23 -8.42 9.00
CA TYR A 75 5.30 -8.47 7.88
C TYR A 75 6.09 -8.49 6.59
N CYS A 76 5.70 -9.36 5.65
CA CYS A 76 6.36 -9.48 4.37
C CYS A 76 5.42 -9.12 3.24
N PHE A 77 5.94 -8.40 2.25
CA PHE A 77 5.22 -8.02 1.06
C PHE A 77 5.97 -8.49 -0.17
N ASN A 78 5.27 -9.12 -1.11
CA ASN A 78 5.86 -9.44 -2.41
C ASN A 78 5.68 -8.24 -3.34
N ALA A 79 6.78 -7.82 -3.96
CA ALA A 79 6.76 -6.87 -5.06
C ALA A 79 6.58 -7.63 -6.39
N THR A 80 5.48 -7.41 -7.08
CA THR A 80 5.17 -8.14 -8.34
C THR A 80 5.56 -7.37 -9.60
N ALA A 81 6.06 -6.14 -9.45
CA ALA A 81 6.55 -5.28 -10.52
C ALA A 81 7.68 -4.35 -10.03
N LYS A 82 8.41 -3.77 -10.99
CA LYS A 82 9.51 -2.80 -10.73
C LYS A 82 9.06 -1.47 -10.14
N THR A 83 7.76 -1.21 -10.19
CA THR A 83 7.12 -0.05 -9.60
C THR A 83 5.78 -0.48 -9.04
N GLY A 84 5.40 0.09 -7.92
CA GLY A 84 4.14 -0.20 -7.26
C GLY A 84 3.97 0.69 -6.05
N TYR A 85 2.75 0.83 -5.55
CA TYR A 85 2.51 1.48 -4.27
C TYR A 85 1.44 0.78 -3.45
N LEU A 86 1.60 0.88 -2.13
CA LEU A 86 0.64 0.44 -1.14
C LEU A 86 0.63 1.44 0.00
N THR A 87 -0.55 1.98 0.28
CA THR A 87 -0.84 2.75 1.48
C THR A 87 -1.42 1.83 2.55
N LEU A 88 -1.00 2.06 3.79
CA LEU A 88 -1.31 1.21 4.92
C LEU A 88 -1.24 2.03 6.22
N GLU A 89 -1.60 1.42 7.34
CA GLU A 89 -1.15 1.85 8.66
C GLU A 89 -0.59 0.64 9.39
N LEU A 90 0.72 0.66 9.60
CA LEU A 90 1.42 -0.35 10.38
C LEU A 90 2.19 0.33 11.52
N PRO A 91 1.66 0.28 12.76
CA PRO A 91 2.30 0.91 13.89
C PRO A 91 3.57 0.19 14.34
N ARG A 92 4.45 0.95 15.00
CA ARG A 92 5.66 0.48 15.67
C ARG A 92 6.62 -0.30 14.76
N VAL A 93 6.79 0.20 13.54
CA VAL A 93 7.86 -0.24 12.65
C VAL A 93 9.20 0.26 13.21
N PHE A 94 10.19 -0.63 13.27
CA PHE A 94 11.52 -0.29 13.76
C PHE A 94 12.64 -0.56 12.75
N ALA A 95 12.36 -1.32 11.68
CA ALA A 95 13.29 -1.50 10.58
C ALA A 95 12.57 -1.91 9.30
N LEU A 96 13.21 -1.58 8.18
CA LEU A 96 12.80 -1.96 6.84
C LEU A 96 13.94 -2.72 6.18
N GLU A 97 13.62 -3.80 5.49
CA GLU A 97 14.59 -4.60 4.76
C GLU A 97 14.01 -4.98 3.39
N THR A 98 14.87 -5.07 2.39
CA THR A 98 14.49 -5.40 1.02
C THR A 98 15.33 -6.55 0.49
N GLY A 99 14.71 -7.41 -0.31
CA GLY A 99 15.42 -8.26 -1.25
C GLY A 99 15.75 -7.48 -2.53
N ASP A 100 15.38 -8.00 -3.69
CA ASP A 100 15.77 -7.51 -5.02
C ASP A 100 15.15 -6.15 -5.39
N HIS A 101 14.08 -5.75 -4.72
CA HIS A 101 13.32 -4.55 -5.04
C HIS A 101 13.61 -3.39 -4.08
N PRO A 102 14.26 -2.30 -4.53
CA PRO A 102 14.47 -1.11 -3.71
C PRO A 102 13.13 -0.40 -3.46
N ILE A 103 12.99 0.21 -2.29
CA ILE A 103 11.77 0.92 -1.90
C ILE A 103 12.04 2.35 -1.44
N SER A 104 11.00 3.18 -1.54
CA SER A 104 10.80 4.32 -0.65
C SER A 104 9.63 4.04 0.27
N ALA A 105 9.80 4.33 1.55
CA ALA A 105 8.78 4.15 2.58
C ALA A 105 8.51 5.48 3.28
N ASP A 106 7.25 5.86 3.41
CA ASP A 106 6.85 7.03 4.18
C ASP A 106 6.41 6.59 5.57
N LEU A 107 7.00 7.21 6.59
CA LEU A 107 6.67 6.95 8.00
C LEU A 107 6.26 8.23 8.70
N THR A 108 5.30 8.15 9.61
CA THR A 108 5.00 9.21 10.57
C THR A 108 5.54 8.85 11.95
N ALA A 109 5.85 9.85 12.78
CA ALA A 109 6.02 9.61 14.20
C ALA A 109 4.64 9.42 14.86
N GLU A 110 4.55 8.54 15.86
CA GLU A 110 3.29 8.26 16.57
C GLU A 110 2.62 9.55 17.06
N GLY A 111 1.34 9.71 16.75
CA GLY A 111 0.57 10.91 17.11
C GLY A 111 0.82 12.13 16.21
N THR A 112 1.57 11.97 15.12
CA THR A 112 1.84 13.04 14.14
C THR A 112 1.31 12.68 12.75
N THR A 113 1.06 13.71 11.93
CA THR A 113 0.66 13.56 10.52
C THR A 113 1.81 13.85 9.55
N THR A 114 2.96 14.32 10.04
CA THR A 114 4.13 14.63 9.22
C THR A 114 4.81 13.34 8.79
N THR A 115 4.92 13.13 7.49
CA THR A 115 5.65 11.99 6.92
C THR A 115 7.13 12.30 6.73
N THR A 116 7.96 11.28 6.89
CA THR A 116 9.38 11.27 6.55
C THR A 116 9.64 10.08 5.64
N THR A 117 10.25 10.34 4.49
CA THR A 117 10.59 9.31 3.51
C THR A 117 11.94 8.69 3.82
N VAL A 118 11.97 7.37 3.92
CA VAL A 118 13.18 6.54 4.03
C VAL A 118 13.35 5.76 2.73
N LYS A 119 14.56 5.70 2.19
CA LYS A 119 14.89 4.90 1.00
C LYS A 119 15.71 3.70 1.42
N VAL A 120 15.33 2.52 0.93
CA VAL A 120 16.05 1.27 1.15
C VAL A 120 16.47 0.75 -0.22
N ALA A 121 17.78 0.66 -0.45
CA ALA A 121 18.32 0.06 -1.68
C ALA A 121 18.08 -1.45 -1.70
N ALA A 122 18.06 -2.08 -2.88
CA ALA A 122 17.94 -3.54 -3.00
C ALA A 122 19.00 -4.27 -2.16
N GLY A 123 18.58 -5.31 -1.43
CA GLY A 123 19.38 -6.04 -0.45
C GLY A 123 19.68 -5.24 0.82
N GLY A 124 19.05 -4.06 0.97
CA GLY A 124 19.35 -3.10 2.02
C GLY A 124 18.51 -3.31 3.27
N PHE A 125 19.02 -2.73 4.36
CA PHE A 125 18.39 -2.69 5.67
C PHE A 125 18.50 -1.27 6.22
N GLU A 126 17.39 -0.69 6.66
CA GLU A 126 17.36 0.64 7.27
C GLU A 126 16.62 0.60 8.62
N PRO A 127 17.27 0.99 9.72
CA PRO A 127 16.59 1.19 10.99
C PRO A 127 15.72 2.45 10.93
N VAL A 128 14.52 2.39 11.51
CA VAL A 128 13.57 3.51 11.55
C VAL A 128 12.92 3.58 12.93
N GLY A 129 12.34 4.73 13.28
CA GLY A 129 11.63 4.89 14.56
C GLY A 129 12.44 4.37 15.76
N GLU A 130 11.86 3.45 16.52
CA GLU A 130 12.47 2.83 17.72
C GLU A 130 13.74 2.00 17.42
N GLY A 131 14.02 1.67 16.16
CA GLY A 131 15.27 1.00 15.75
C GLY A 131 16.48 1.93 15.72
N THR A 132 16.27 3.25 15.82
CA THR A 132 17.33 4.24 15.98
C THR A 132 17.44 4.67 17.44
N VAL A 133 18.67 4.90 17.93
CA VAL A 133 18.90 5.35 19.31
C VAL A 133 18.16 6.66 19.58
N GLY A 134 17.19 6.63 20.51
CA GLY A 134 16.36 7.77 20.86
C GLY A 134 15.25 8.10 19.84
N GLY A 135 15.03 7.25 18.84
CA GLY A 135 13.98 7.43 17.84
C GLY A 135 12.59 7.21 18.42
N ALA A 136 11.63 8.01 17.94
CA ALA A 136 10.23 7.89 18.33
C ALA A 136 9.58 6.65 17.72
N ARG A 137 8.46 6.21 18.28
CA ARG A 137 7.58 5.21 17.65
C ARG A 137 7.16 5.71 16.27
N SER A 138 7.24 4.83 15.27
CA SER A 138 6.89 5.16 13.90
C SER A 138 5.67 4.37 13.42
N VAL A 139 4.91 4.96 12.50
CA VAL A 139 3.84 4.28 11.76
C VAL A 139 4.22 4.32 10.29
N LEU A 140 4.33 3.16 9.65
CA LEU A 140 4.52 3.08 8.21
C LEU A 140 3.18 3.35 7.53
N VAL A 141 3.16 4.32 6.62
CA VAL A 141 1.94 4.79 5.95
C VAL A 141 1.92 4.57 4.44
N GLU A 142 3.09 4.43 3.82
CA GLU A 142 3.19 4.07 2.40
C GLU A 142 4.48 3.28 2.12
N ILE A 143 4.40 2.30 1.22
CA ILE A 143 5.54 1.65 0.57
C ILE A 143 5.42 1.90 -0.92
N ARG A 144 6.54 2.26 -1.58
CA ARG A 144 6.66 2.27 -3.04
C ARG A 144 7.85 1.44 -3.48
N VAL A 145 7.66 0.58 -4.47
CA VAL A 145 8.76 -0.07 -5.19
C VAL A 145 9.32 0.91 -6.21
N THR A 146 10.65 0.97 -6.33
CA THR A 146 11.35 2.02 -7.09
C THR A 146 12.37 1.49 -8.11
N GLY A 147 12.44 0.17 -8.33
CA GLY A 147 13.40 -0.48 -9.24
C GLY A 147 13.16 -1.96 -9.48
#